data_AF-A0A929N227-F1
#
_entry.id   AF-A0A929N227-F1
#
_cell.length_a   1.000
_cell.length_b   1.000
_cell.length_c   1.000
_cell.angle_alpha   90.00
_cell.angle_beta   90.00
_cell.angle_gamma   90.00
#
_symmetry.space_group_name_H-M   'P 1'
#
loop_
_entity.id
_entity.type
_entity.pdbx_description
1 polymer ?
#
loop_
_entity_poly.entity_id
_entity_poly.type
_entity_poly.pdbx_seq_one_letter_code
_entity_poly.pdbx_strand_id
1 'polypeptide(L)'
;MDRPKTKALDSGFLIDRQTVDLSDVEQIVDQGQTEAVAWLVRGALEHFAGRAPLRDVLARLERQLNSEGLDTITKFGARPGFVARPRMIDVGAAINRYRW
;
A
#
# COMPACT_ATOMS: atom_id res chain seq x y z
N MET A 1 18.96 11.28 8.41
CA MET A 1 18.16 10.72 7.30
C MET A 1 16.72 11.00 7.61
N ASP A 2 16.02 11.75 6.76
CA ASP A 2 14.59 12.01 6.94
C ASP A 2 13.84 10.68 6.83
N ARG A 3 12.89 10.43 7.74
CA ARG A 3 12.21 9.13 7.80
C ARG A 3 11.25 9.03 6.61
N PRO A 4 11.26 7.96 5.81
CA PRO A 4 10.27 7.77 4.75
C PRO A 4 8.87 7.89 5.35
N LYS A 5 8.07 8.83 4.83
CA LYS A 5 6.75 9.16 5.38
C LYS A 5 5.72 8.34 4.63
N THR A 6 4.99 7.48 5.32
CA THR A 6 3.79 6.87 4.79
C THR A 6 2.66 7.05 5.79
N LYS A 7 1.50 7.51 5.29
CA LYS A 7 0.35 7.80 6.14
C LYS A 7 -0.94 7.84 5.31
N ALA A 8 -2.00 7.24 5.81
CA ALA A 8 -3.36 7.44 5.34
C ALA A 8 -3.86 8.88 5.58
N LEU A 9 -4.64 9.36 4.63
CA LEU A 9 -5.36 10.63 4.62
C LEU A 9 -6.86 10.32 4.39
N ASP A 10 -7.71 11.32 4.52
CA ASP A 10 -9.17 11.13 4.43
C ASP A 10 -9.63 10.59 3.06
N SER A 11 -8.98 11.02 1.98
CA SER A 11 -9.33 10.62 0.61
C SER A 11 -8.24 9.82 -0.11
N GLY A 12 -7.23 9.32 0.62
CA GLY A 12 -6.06 8.73 -0.02
C GLY A 12 -4.90 8.50 0.94
N PHE A 13 -3.67 8.57 0.44
CA PHE A 13 -2.49 8.44 1.30
C PHE A 13 -1.29 9.22 0.76
N LEU A 14 -0.31 9.45 1.63
CA LEU A 14 0.97 10.06 1.33
C LEU A 14 2.06 8.99 1.31
N ILE A 15 2.93 9.02 0.29
CA ILE A 15 4.24 8.37 0.28
C ILE A 15 5.29 9.47 0.04
N ASP A 16 6.12 9.72 1.04
CA ASP A 16 7.12 10.77 1.14
C ASP A 16 6.53 12.16 0.89
N ARG A 17 6.51 12.59 -0.37
CA ARG A 17 5.95 13.90 -0.80
C ARG A 17 4.82 13.76 -1.81
N GLN A 18 4.45 12.54 -2.19
CA GLN A 18 3.45 12.27 -3.20
C GLN A 18 2.17 11.77 -2.56
N THR A 19 1.09 12.50 -2.83
CA THR A 19 -0.27 12.12 -2.43
C THR A 19 -0.88 11.28 -3.54
N VAL A 20 -1.41 10.12 -3.16
CA VAL A 20 -2.25 9.27 -4.01
C VAL A 20 -3.69 9.47 -3.59
N ASP A 21 -4.50 9.98 -4.51
CA ASP A 21 -5.93 10.11 -4.34
C ASP A 21 -6.63 8.77 -4.59
N LEU A 22 -7.53 8.38 -3.69
CA LEU A 22 -8.34 7.17 -3.76
C LEU A 22 -9.84 7.48 -3.83
N SER A 23 -10.23 8.74 -4.04
CA SER A 23 -11.65 9.14 -4.14
C SER A 23 -12.44 8.35 -5.18
N ASP A 24 -11.80 7.97 -6.29
CA ASP A 24 -12.37 7.13 -7.35
C ASP A 24 -12.31 5.62 -7.05
N VAL A 25 -11.89 5.23 -5.85
CA VAL A 25 -11.83 3.84 -5.35
C VAL A 25 -12.77 3.73 -4.16
N GLU A 26 -14.06 4.01 -4.40
CA GLU A 26 -15.12 4.12 -3.38
C GLU A 26 -15.24 2.91 -2.44
N GLN A 27 -14.70 1.76 -2.82
CA GLN A 27 -14.73 0.53 -2.01
C GLN A 27 -13.71 0.54 -0.84
N ILE A 28 -12.81 1.52 -0.78
CA ILE A 28 -11.91 1.74 0.36
C ILE A 28 -12.56 2.76 1.29
N VAL A 29 -13.28 2.27 2.31
CA VAL A 29 -14.10 3.11 3.21
C VAL A 29 -13.51 3.28 4.62
N ASP A 30 -12.46 2.52 4.94
CA ASP A 30 -11.84 2.48 6.27
C ASP A 30 -10.39 2.99 6.23
N GLN A 31 -10.03 3.82 7.20
CA GLN A 31 -8.69 4.40 7.29
C GLN A 31 -7.61 3.34 7.54
N GLY A 32 -7.93 2.26 8.27
CA GLY A 32 -7.03 1.14 8.49
C GLY A 32 -6.74 0.35 7.21
N GLN A 33 -7.74 0.22 6.32
CA GLN A 33 -7.55 -0.33 4.99
C GLN A 33 -6.69 0.59 4.12
N THR A 34 -6.94 1.90 4.13
CA THR A 34 -6.14 2.91 3.43
C THR A 34 -4.67 2.89 3.88
N GLU A 35 -4.41 2.79 5.18
CA GLU A 35 -3.06 2.68 5.73
C GLU A 35 -2.36 1.41 5.24
N ALA A 36 -3.06 0.27 5.25
CA ALA A 36 -2.51 -0.98 4.73
C ALA A 36 -2.20 -0.90 3.23
N VAL A 37 -3.09 -0.30 2.42
CA VAL A 37 -2.82 -0.03 1.00
C VAL A 37 -1.57 0.82 0.84
N ALA A 38 -1.44 1.93 1.58
CA ALA A 38 -0.30 2.83 1.48
C ALA A 38 1.04 2.12 1.70
N TRP A 39 1.13 1.26 2.72
CA TRP A 39 2.35 0.50 3.00
C TRP A 39 2.62 -0.61 1.98
N LEU A 40 1.59 -1.27 1.45
CA LEU A 40 1.75 -2.25 0.37
C LEU A 40 2.21 -1.58 -0.93
N VAL A 41 1.73 -0.38 -1.23
CA VAL A 41 2.20 0.43 -2.37
C VAL A 41 3.66 0.82 -2.17
N ARG A 42 4.07 1.31 -0.99
CA ARG A 42 5.50 1.55 -0.71
C ARG A 42 6.33 0.29 -0.93
N GLY A 43 5.89 -0.85 -0.37
CA GLY A 43 6.56 -2.14 -0.54
C GLY A 43 6.72 -2.54 -2.00
N ALA A 44 5.67 -2.35 -2.81
CA ALA A 44 5.68 -2.57 -4.25
C ALA A 44 6.74 -1.72 -4.96
N LEU A 45 6.76 -0.41 -4.66
CA LEU A 45 7.64 0.56 -5.30
C LEU A 45 9.12 0.34 -4.95
N GLU A 46 9.44 0.08 -3.67
CA GLU A 46 10.82 -0.01 -3.21
C GLU A 46 11.47 -1.37 -3.47
N HIS A 47 10.71 -2.46 -3.39
CA HIS A 47 11.28 -3.81 -3.43
C HIS A 47 11.08 -4.52 -4.76
N PHE A 48 10.08 -4.11 -5.55
CA PHE A 48 9.62 -4.88 -6.71
C PHE A 48 9.51 -4.08 -8.02
N ALA A 49 9.49 -2.74 -7.97
CA ALA A 49 9.39 -1.91 -9.17
C ALA A 49 10.53 -2.20 -10.18
N GLY A 50 10.16 -2.33 -11.46
CA GLY A 50 11.10 -2.62 -12.55
C GLY A 50 11.66 -4.05 -12.55
N ARG A 51 11.29 -4.91 -11.60
CA ARG A 51 11.81 -6.29 -11.46
C ARG A 51 10.83 -7.36 -11.93
N ALA A 52 9.54 -7.06 -11.93
CA ALA A 52 8.49 -7.99 -12.34
C ALA A 52 7.24 -7.24 -12.84
N PRO A 53 6.40 -7.87 -13.68
CA PRO A 53 5.08 -7.35 -14.03
C PRO A 53 4.20 -7.10 -12.79
N LEU A 54 3.34 -6.08 -12.84
CA LEU A 54 2.47 -5.69 -11.71
C LEU A 54 1.66 -6.87 -11.14
N ARG A 55 1.12 -7.75 -12.00
CA ARG A 55 0.37 -8.95 -11.57
C ARG A 55 1.21 -9.86 -10.64
N ASP A 56 2.50 -10.01 -10.94
CA ASP A 56 3.39 -10.93 -10.24
C ASP A 56 3.81 -10.30 -8.90
N VAL A 57 3.94 -8.96 -8.86
CA VAL A 57 4.13 -8.18 -7.64
C VAL A 57 2.90 -8.31 -6.72
N LEU A 58 1.70 -8.08 -7.24
CA LEU A 58 0.46 -8.20 -6.46
C LEU A 58 0.27 -9.63 -5.93
N ALA A 59 0.52 -10.66 -6.74
CA ALA A 59 0.47 -12.06 -6.31
C ALA A 59 1.48 -12.37 -5.21
N ARG A 60 2.66 -11.73 -5.23
CA ARG A 60 3.67 -11.89 -4.16
C ARG A 60 3.21 -11.23 -2.87
N LEU A 61 2.70 -10.00 -2.93
CA LEU A 61 2.14 -9.32 -1.77
C LEU A 61 0.96 -10.10 -1.17
N GLU A 62 0.10 -10.67 -2.00
CA GLU A 62 -1.01 -11.52 -1.56
C GLU A 62 -0.52 -12.76 -0.82
N ARG A 63 0.51 -13.44 -1.35
CA ARG A 63 1.12 -14.59 -0.68
C ARG A 63 1.70 -14.20 0.68
N GLN A 64 2.37 -13.05 0.79
CA GLN A 64 2.91 -12.56 2.06
C GLN A 64 1.78 -12.28 3.06
N LEU A 65 0.73 -11.57 2.63
CA LEU A 65 -0.45 -11.33 3.46
C LEU A 65 -1.16 -12.62 3.89
N ASN A 66 -1.17 -13.65 3.04
CA ASN A 66 -1.74 -14.96 3.38
C ASN A 66 -0.88 -15.73 4.39
N SER A 67 0.45 -15.63 4.30
CA SER A 67 1.35 -16.39 5.18
C SER A 67 1.63 -15.69 6.51
N GLU A 68 1.72 -14.36 6.50
CA GLU A 68 2.18 -13.55 7.64
C GLU A 68 1.10 -12.60 8.17
N GLY A 69 -0.06 -12.53 7.50
CA GLY A 69 -1.08 -11.55 7.85
C GLY A 69 -0.62 -10.12 7.64
N LEU A 70 -1.19 -9.21 8.43
CA LEU A 70 -0.88 -7.77 8.35
C LEU A 70 0.49 -7.42 8.90
N ASP A 71 1.21 -8.34 9.54
CA ASP A 71 2.60 -8.09 9.93
C ASP A 71 3.51 -7.91 8.70
N THR A 72 3.08 -8.36 7.52
CA THR A 72 3.75 -8.11 6.24
C THR A 72 4.14 -6.63 6.06
N ILE A 73 3.26 -5.69 6.41
CA ILE A 73 3.53 -4.26 6.18
C ILE A 73 4.61 -3.69 7.10
N THR A 74 4.93 -4.36 8.21
CA THR A 74 6.03 -3.94 9.10
C THR A 74 7.39 -4.07 8.41
N LYS A 75 7.51 -5.01 7.46
CA LYS A 75 8.70 -5.18 6.61
C LYS A 75 8.96 -3.99 5.68
N PHE A 76 7.93 -3.19 5.42
CA PHE A 76 8.02 -1.97 4.60
C PHE A 76 8.16 -0.71 5.46
N GLY A 77 8.29 -0.86 6.79
CA GLY A 77 8.51 0.25 7.72
C GLY A 77 7.29 0.67 8.55
N ALA A 78 6.15 0.00 8.37
CA ALA A 78 4.94 0.29 9.14
C ALA A 78 5.12 -0.01 10.64
N ARG A 79 4.50 0.82 11.48
CA ARG A 79 4.24 0.50 12.90
C ARG A 79 2.73 0.62 13.14
N PRO A 80 1.94 -0.33 12.62
CA PRO A 80 0.51 -0.18 12.56
C PRO A 80 -0.12 -0.28 13.95
N GLY A 81 -1.09 0.59 14.23
CA GLY A 81 -1.97 0.47 15.40
C GLY A 81 -3.30 -0.18 15.02
N PHE A 82 -4.00 0.41 14.04
CA PHE A 82 -5.29 -0.07 13.54
C PHE A 82 -5.21 -0.18 12.02
N VAL A 83 -5.03 -1.39 11.50
CA VAL A 83 -5.00 -1.68 10.06
C VAL A 83 -5.97 -2.80 9.73
N ALA A 84 -6.56 -2.72 8.55
CA ALA A 84 -7.48 -3.72 8.02
C ALA A 84 -6.91 -4.32 6.74
N ARG A 85 -7.23 -5.59 6.48
CA ARG A 85 -6.71 -6.29 5.31
C ARG A 85 -7.29 -5.69 4.01
N PRO A 86 -6.45 -5.16 3.11
CA PRO A 86 -6.93 -4.65 1.84
C PRO A 86 -7.05 -5.76 0.80
N ARG A 87 -7.80 -5.50 -0.28
CA ARG A 87 -7.84 -6.39 -1.45
C ARG A 87 -6.73 -6.00 -2.41
N MET A 88 -6.17 -6.97 -3.14
CA MET A 88 -5.09 -6.67 -4.10
C MET A 88 -5.54 -5.80 -5.26
N ILE A 89 -6.83 -5.81 -5.61
CA ILE A 89 -7.38 -4.88 -6.60
C ILE A 89 -7.29 -3.42 -6.12
N ASP A 90 -7.46 -3.16 -4.82
CA ASP A 90 -7.33 -1.83 -4.22
C ASP A 90 -5.87 -1.37 -4.26
N VAL A 91 -4.94 -2.27 -3.94
CA VAL A 91 -3.49 -2.01 -4.04
C VAL A 91 -3.08 -1.72 -5.48
N GLY A 92 -3.55 -2.52 -6.44
CA GLY A 92 -3.30 -2.29 -7.87
C GLY A 92 -3.90 -0.97 -8.37
N ALA A 93 -5.13 -0.65 -7.95
CA ALA A 93 -5.78 0.63 -8.28
C ALA A 93 -5.03 1.84 -7.72
N ALA A 94 -4.45 1.72 -6.52
CA ALA A 94 -3.61 2.73 -5.92
C ALA A 94 -2.26 2.88 -6.65
N ILE A 95 -1.61 1.78 -7.02
CA ILE A 95 -0.37 1.81 -7.83
C ILE A 95 -0.61 2.51 -9.16
N ASN A 96 -1.72 2.21 -9.85
CA ASN A 96 -2.07 2.86 -11.12
C ASN A 96 -2.32 4.37 -11.01
N ARG A 97 -2.60 4.86 -9.79
CA ARG A 97 -2.79 6.29 -9.50
C ARG A 97 -1.54 6.97 -8.97
N TYR A 98 -0.50 6.20 -8.64
CA TYR A 98 0.80 6.74 -8.26
C TYR A 98 1.49 7.35 -9.49
N ARG A 99 1.62 8.67 -9.51
CA ARG A 99 2.29 9.42 -10.59
C ARG A 99 3.75 9.65 -10.21
N TRP A 100 4.67 9.14 -11.03
CA TRP A 100 6.12 9.23 -10.87
C TRP A 100 6.64 10.65 -11.13
#